data_AF-A0A1V5GX46-F1
#
_entry.id   AF-A0A1V5GX46-F1
#
_cell.length_a   1.000
_cell.length_b   1.000
_cell.length_c   1.000
_cell.angle_alpha   90.00
_cell.angle_beta   90.00
_cell.angle_gamma   90.00
#
_symmetry.space_group_name_H-M   'P 1'
#
loop_
_entity.id
_entity.type
_entity.pdbx_description
1 polymer ?
#
loop_
_entity_poly.entity_id
_entity_poly.type
_entity_poly.pdbx_seq_one_letter_code
_entity_poly.pdbx_strand_id
1 'polypeptide(L)' 'MNPSPFCILDEVDAPLDDANVIRLNRLIRTFSHESQFLIVTHNRHTMETADILYGVTFDVPGISKVVSMVLEDPKG' A
#
# COMPACT_ATOMS: atom_id res chain seq x y z
N MET A 1 12.87 20.64 -9.72
CA MET A 1 11.52 20.08 -9.51
C MET A 1 11.53 19.42 -8.15
N ASN A 2 10.67 19.82 -7.22
CA ASN A 2 10.62 19.22 -5.88
C ASN A 2 9.63 18.06 -5.90
N PRO A 3 10.04 16.82 -5.57
CA PRO A 3 9.09 15.72 -5.40
C PRO A 3 8.09 16.06 -4.29
N SER A 4 6.83 15.64 -4.46
CA SER A 4 5.79 15.85 -3.46
C SER A 4 6.16 15.12 -2.17
N PRO A 5 5.95 15.69 -0.97
CA PRO A 5 6.24 15.01 0.29
C PRO A 5 5.43 13.72 0.47
N PHE A 6 4.28 13.59 -0.20
CA PHE A 6 3.47 12.38 -0.19
C PHE A 6 2.78 12.14 -1.56
N CYS A 7 2.45 10.87 -1.81
CA CYS A 7 1.71 10.39 -2.97
C CYS A 7 0.59 9.44 -2.52
N ILE A 8 -0.60 9.59 -3.11
CA ILE A 8 -1.76 8.72 -2.86
C ILE A 8 -2.06 7.95 -4.15
N LEU A 9 -2.14 6.63 -4.05
CA LEU A 9 -2.45 5.72 -5.16
C LEU A 9 -3.71 4.92 -4.78
N ASP A 10 -4.74 4.99 -5.62
CA ASP A 10 -6.01 4.31 -5.39
C ASP A 10 -6.25 3.28 -6.50
N GLU A 11 -6.22 2.00 -6.14
CA GLU A 11 -6.44 0.82 -7.00
C GLU A 11 -5.67 0.81 -8.33
N VAL A 12 -4.50 1.46 -8.36
CA VAL A 12 -3.68 1.60 -9.58
C VAL A 12 -3.12 0.26 -10.09
N ASP A 13 -3.10 -0.76 -9.23
CA ASP A 13 -2.63 -2.12 -9.51
C ASP A 13 -3.75 -3.08 -9.93
N ALA A 14 -5.02 -2.66 -9.87
CA ALA A 14 -6.17 -3.48 -10.26
C ALA A 14 -6.12 -4.03 -11.71
N PRO A 15 -5.62 -3.31 -12.74
CA PRO A 15 -5.54 -3.85 -14.09
C PRO A 15 -4.27 -4.67 -14.38
N LEU A 16 -3.37 -4.83 -13.39
CA LEU A 16 -2.06 -5.44 -13.59
C LEU A 16 -2.07 -6.94 -13.28
N ASP A 17 -1.25 -7.70 -14.01
CA ASP A 17 -0.90 -9.08 -13.64
C ASP A 17 0.13 -9.12 -12.50
N ASP A 18 0.29 -10.28 -11.86
CA ASP A 18 1.19 -10.47 -10.71
C ASP A 18 2.63 -10.00 -11.00
N ALA A 19 3.15 -10.27 -12.20
CA ALA A 19 4.50 -9.89 -12.57
C ALA A 19 4.67 -8.36 -12.63
N ASN A 20 3.66 -7.66 -13.13
CA ASN A 20 3.65 -6.21 -13.22
C ASN A 20 3.35 -5.54 -11.87
N VAL A 21 2.55 -6.16 -11.02
CA VAL A 21 2.36 -5.71 -9.62
C VAL A 21 3.68 -5.74 -8.86
N ILE A 22 4.46 -6.82 -8.97
CA ILE A 22 5.78 -6.91 -8.32
C ILE A 22 6.73 -5.80 -8.83
N ARG A 23 6.71 -5.51 -10.14
CA ARG A 23 7.52 -4.42 -10.71
C ARG A 23 7.09 -3.06 -10.18
N LEU A 24 5.78 -2.80 -10.10
CA LEU A 24 5.22 -1.58 -9.54
C LEU A 24 5.65 -1.41 -8.08
N ASN A 25 5.50 -2.45 -7.26
CA ASN A 25 5.86 -2.43 -5.84
C ASN A 25 7.35 -2.11 -5.63
N ARG A 26 8.23 -2.65 -6.48
CA ARG A 26 9.66 -2.32 -6.45
C ARG A 26 9.94 -0.85 -6.75
N LEU A 27 9.22 -0.26 -7.71
CA LEU A 27 9.35 1.17 -8.02
C LEU A 27 8.87 2.01 -6.84
N ILE A 28 7.68 1.72 -6.31
CA ILE A 28 7.11 2.40 -5.14
C ILE A 28 8.09 2.34 -3.96
N ARG A 29 8.65 1.16 -3.65
CA ARG A 29 9.63 0.97 -2.58
C ARG A 29 10.90 1.79 -2.78
N THR A 30 11.32 2.00 -4.03
CA THR A 30 12.49 2.83 -4.34
C THR A 30 12.19 4.30 -4.07
N PHE A 31 11.02 4.79 -4.49
CA PHE A 31 10.62 6.18 -4.27
C PHE A 31 10.16 6.46 -2.84
N SER A 32 9.78 5.44 -2.07
CA SER A 32 9.33 5.62 -0.69
C SER A 32 10.42 6.13 0.25
N HIS A 33 11.69 6.08 -0.18
CA HIS A 33 12.81 6.70 0.53
C HIS A 33 12.83 8.23 0.43
N GLU A 34 12.17 8.81 -0.59
CA GLU A 34 12.14 10.26 -0.83
C GLU A 34 10.75 10.87 -0.58
N SER A 35 9.68 10.08 -0.69
CA SER A 35 8.30 10.55 -0.55
C SER A 35 7.43 9.51 0.15
N GLN A 36 6.47 9.92 0.97
CA GLN A 36 5.58 8.97 1.64
C GLN A 36 4.50 8.47 0.67
N PHE A 37 4.23 7.17 0.66
CA PHE A 37 3.17 6.58 -0.16
C PHE A 37 2.00 6.10 0.69
N LEU A 38 0.78 6.49 0.31
CA LEU A 38 -0.48 5.94 0.81
C LEU A 38 -1.15 5.19 -0.34
N ILE A 39 -1.35 3.88 -0.17
CA ILE A 39 -1.85 3.01 -1.24
C ILE A 39 -3.14 2.37 -0.76
N VAL A 40 -4.20 2.53 -1.55
CA VAL A 40 -5.47 1.81 -1.39
C VAL A 40 -5.50 0.69 -2.43
N THR A 41 -5.54 -0.55 -1.96
CA THR A 41 -5.50 -1.74 -2.81
C THR A 41 -6.07 -2.95 -2.08
N HIS A 42 -6.51 -3.95 -2.84
CA HIS A 42 -6.82 -5.29 -2.36
C HIS A 42 -5.81 -6.36 -2.83
N ASN A 43 -4.73 -5.95 -3.53
CA ASN A 43 -3.73 -6.86 -4.05
C ASN A 43 -2.78 -7.35 -2.95
N ARG A 44 -2.66 -8.67 -2.79
CA ARG A 44 -1.84 -9.30 -1.75
C ARG A 44 -0.35 -8.96 -1.86
N HIS A 45 0.21 -8.95 -3.07
CA HIS A 45 1.63 -8.64 -3.27
C HIS A 45 1.96 -7.20 -2.89
N THR A 46 1.04 -6.27 -3.14
CA THR A 46 1.19 -4.86 -2.74
C THR A 46 1.08 -4.72 -1.22
N MET A 47 0.09 -5.40 -0.61
CA MET A 47 -0.06 -5.41 0.85
C MET A 47 1.17 -5.99 1.57
N GLU A 48 1.74 -7.08 1.07
CA GLU A 48 2.93 -7.73 1.64
C GLU A 48 4.21 -6.87 1.59
N THR A 49 4.25 -5.87 0.70
CA THR A 49 5.41 -4.99 0.53
C THR A 49 5.31 -3.71 1.36
N ALA A 50 4.16 -3.44 1.99
CA ALA A 50 3.91 -2.22 2.76
C ALA A 50 4.56 -2.26 4.15
N ASP A 51 5.02 -1.11 4.65
CA ASP A 51 5.57 -1.02 6.01
C ASP A 51 4.47 -1.11 7.10
N ILE A 52 3.28 -0.56 6.81
CA ILE A 52 2.13 -0.56 7.71
C ILE A 52 0.88 -0.82 6.89
N LEU A 53 0.02 -1.73 7.35
CA LEU A 53 -1.29 -1.97 6.80
C LEU A 53 -2.37 -1.33 7.66
N TYR A 54 -3.28 -0.61 7.02
CA TYR A 54 -4.52 -0.12 7.62
C TYR A 54 -5.70 -0.86 7.00
N GLY A 55 -6.33 -1.74 7.76
CA GLY A 55 -7.57 -2.39 7.37
C GLY A 55 -8.76 -1.49 7.66
N VAL A 56 -9.70 -1.38 6.72
CA VAL A 56 -10.97 -0.66 6.93
C VAL A 56 -12.10 -1.68 6.98
N THR A 57 -12.84 -1.74 8.09
CA THR A 57 -13.96 -2.67 8.30
C THR A 57 -15.25 -1.90 8.56
N PHE A 58 -16.40 -2.57 8.37
CA PHE A 58 -17.73 -2.01 8.60
C PHE A 58 -18.52 -2.96 9.50
N ASP A 59 -18.42 -2.79 10.82
CA ASP A 59 -19.19 -3.61 11.77
C ASP A 59 -20.65 -3.16 11.85
N VAL A 60 -20.88 -1.86 11.63
CA VAL A 60 -22.20 -1.22 11.65
C VAL A 60 -22.45 -0.62 10.27
N PRO A 61 -23.66 -0.79 9.69
CA PRO A 61 -23.99 -0.21 8.40
C PRO A 61 -23.71 1.29 8.36
N GLY A 62 -22.87 1.72 7.41
CA GLY A 62 -22.52 3.12 7.21
C GLY A 62 -21.44 3.70 8.14
N ILE A 63 -20.88 2.91 9.07
CA ILE A 63 -19.79 3.35 9.95
C ILE A 63 -18.54 2.51 9.68
N SER A 64 -17.51 3.13 9.14
CA SER A 64 -16.20 2.51 8.98
C SER A 64 -15.40 2.53 10.29
N LYS A 65 -14.58 1.49 10.48
CA LYS A 65 -13.57 1.40 11.53
C LYS A 65 -12.22 1.10 10.89
N VAL A 66 -11.17 1.70 11.44
CA VAL A 66 -9.79 1.49 11.00
C VAL A 66 -9.07 0.60 12.00
N VAL A 67 -8.41 -0.44 11.50
CA VAL A 67 -7.50 -1.31 12.26
C VAL A 67 -6.10 -1.15 11.68
N SER A 68 -5.09 -1.03 12.53
CA SER A 68 -3.69 -0.92 12.11
C SER A 68 -2.95 -2.22 12.40
N MET A 69 -2.14 -2.65 11.46
CA MET A 69 -1.23 -3.78 11.57
C MET A 69 0.14 -3.33 11.07
N VAL A 70 1.16 -3.51 11.89
CA VAL A 70 2.55 -3.39 11.43
C VAL A 70 2.94 -4.75 10.89
N LEU A 71 3.33 -4.82 9.62
CA LEU A 71 3.89 -6.03 9.06
C LEU A 71 5.34 -6.11 9.52
N GLU A 72 5.64 -7.06 10.41
CA GLU A 72 7.02 -7.40 10.72
C GLU A 72 7.67 -7.97 9.44
N ASP A 73 8.82 -7.40 9.04
CA ASP A 73 9.64 -7.94 7.96
C ASP A 73 9.89 -9.43 8.29
N PRO A 74 9.69 -10.40 7.35
CA PRO A 74 9.92 -11.83 7.62
C PRO A 74 11.38 -12.20 7.90
N LYS A 75 12.21 -11.26 8.36
CA LYS A 75 13.62 -11.42 8.65
C LYS A 75 13.84 -11.55 10.15
N GLY A 76 13.84 -12.82 10.57
CA GLY A 76 14.95 -13.29 11.41
C GLY A 76 16.24 -13.36 10.60
#